data_AF-A0A973KLR2-F1
#
_entry.id   AF-A0A973KLR2-F1
#
_cell.length_a   1.000
_cell.length_b   1.000
_cell.length_c   1.000
_cell.angle_alpha   90.00
_cell.angle_beta   90.00
_cell.angle_gamma   90.00
#
_symmetry.space_group_name_H-M   'P 1'
#
loop_
_entity.id
_entity.type
_entity.pdbx_description
1 polymer ?
#
loop_
_entity_poly.entity_id
_entity_poly.type
_entity_poly.pdbx_seq_one_letter_code
_entity_poly.pdbx_strand_id
1 'polypeptide(L)'
;PDPDRASQAETDAWLARMLAACEQGAPGKLHLHAEYDATWYQDDMPFTPGQAARHGGVTAVHSWVFNGTAQRHARTSVPTEHHAAYLVELCKAWADDPHRPVWLQEVGAPAPLIPPEHAAAFTEATIAGALDCPDLWGITWWCSHDVSRDLADFPELEYGLGLLTNDRRPKDTARVLARAAAREHTPPASRTTALVVPADPATRSFCAPGGPVFDAFFRLTADGARPTTVLDTRADDKDHLAARGITEVVTPEQVLRTPQGGTSS
;
A
#
# COMPACT_ATOMS: atom_id res chain seq x y z
N PRO A 1 25.11 -8.48 5.75
CA PRO A 1 23.80 -9.09 6.02
C PRO A 1 23.96 -10.55 6.48
N ASP A 2 23.31 -10.90 7.59
CA ASP A 2 23.25 -12.23 8.18
C ASP A 2 21.79 -12.69 8.14
N PRO A 3 21.30 -13.25 7.02
CA PRO A 3 19.88 -13.51 6.84
C PRO A 3 19.43 -14.76 7.58
N ASP A 4 18.35 -14.63 8.36
CA ASP A 4 17.59 -15.77 8.86
C ASP A 4 16.82 -16.42 7.69
N ARG A 5 17.37 -17.51 7.16
CA ARG A 5 16.79 -18.20 6.00
C ARG A 5 15.53 -18.95 6.40
N ALA A 6 14.47 -18.77 5.62
CA ALA A 6 13.22 -19.51 5.75
C ALA A 6 12.60 -19.78 4.38
N SER A 7 11.92 -20.90 4.24
CA SER A 7 11.02 -21.20 3.13
C SER A 7 9.63 -20.60 3.36
N GLN A 8 8.81 -20.52 2.31
CA GLN A 8 7.42 -20.06 2.41
C GLN A 8 6.58 -20.91 3.38
N ALA A 9 6.85 -22.21 3.49
CA ALA A 9 6.15 -23.09 4.42
C ALA A 9 6.56 -22.84 5.88
N GLU A 10 7.83 -22.52 6.12
CA GLU A 10 8.33 -22.19 7.46
C GLU A 10 7.81 -20.83 7.94
N THR A 11 7.74 -19.83 7.05
CA THR A 11 7.12 -18.53 7.37
C THR A 11 5.63 -18.69 7.65
N ASP A 12 4.91 -19.50 6.88
CA ASP A 12 3.48 -19.79 7.12
C ASP A 12 3.25 -20.41 8.50
N ALA A 13 4.02 -21.45 8.83
CA ALA A 13 3.92 -22.14 10.10
C ALA A 13 4.28 -21.22 11.27
N TRP A 14 5.27 -20.34 11.10
CA TRP A 14 5.64 -19.34 12.10
C TRP A 14 4.51 -18.32 12.32
N LEU A 15 3.95 -17.75 11.25
CA LEU A 15 2.83 -16.81 11.32
C LEU A 15 1.64 -17.42 12.06
N ALA A 16 1.21 -18.62 11.64
CA ALA A 16 0.10 -19.32 12.27
C ALA A 16 0.34 -19.58 13.76
N ARG A 17 1.57 -20.00 14.12
CA ARG A 17 1.94 -20.26 15.52
C ARG A 17 1.93 -18.99 16.37
N MET A 18 2.49 -17.89 15.88
CA MET A 18 2.57 -16.63 16.62
C MET A 18 1.18 -16.02 16.81
N LEU A 19 0.36 -15.98 15.75
CA LEU A 19 -1.00 -15.47 15.83
C LEU A 19 -1.89 -16.30 16.77
N ALA A 20 -1.75 -17.62 16.77
CA ALA A 20 -2.46 -18.48 17.72
C ALA A 20 -2.05 -18.18 19.17
N ALA A 21 -0.78 -17.88 19.43
CA ALA A 21 -0.32 -17.48 20.76
C ALA A 21 -0.88 -16.11 21.17
N CYS A 22 -0.95 -15.15 20.25
CA CYS A 22 -1.60 -13.85 20.49
C CYS A 22 -3.08 -14.02 20.86
N GLU A 23 -3.81 -14.87 20.13
CA GLU A 23 -5.22 -15.16 20.42
C GLU A 23 -5.41 -15.85 21.78
N GLN A 24 -4.51 -16.76 22.17
CA GLN A 24 -4.54 -17.36 23.51
C GLN A 24 -4.30 -16.32 24.62
N GLY A 25 -3.36 -15.38 24.39
CA GLY A 25 -3.00 -14.37 25.39
C GLY A 25 -4.00 -13.22 25.50
N ALA A 26 -4.68 -12.88 24.40
CA ALA A 26 -5.68 -11.83 24.36
C ALA A 26 -6.84 -12.19 23.40
N PRO A 27 -7.76 -13.07 23.85
CA PRO A 27 -8.85 -13.57 23.00
C PRO A 27 -9.74 -12.46 22.43
N GLY A 28 -10.08 -12.58 21.16
CA GLY A 28 -10.97 -11.66 20.43
C GLY A 28 -10.42 -10.24 20.25
N LYS A 29 -9.11 -10.03 20.46
CA LYS A 29 -8.44 -8.77 20.11
C LYS A 29 -7.93 -8.82 18.66
N LEU A 30 -7.67 -7.64 18.10
CA LEU A 30 -7.09 -7.54 16.75
C LEU A 30 -5.62 -7.99 16.82
N HIS A 31 -5.34 -9.13 16.19
CA HIS A 31 -3.99 -9.66 15.99
C HIS A 31 -3.61 -9.58 14.53
N LEU A 32 -2.38 -9.16 14.24
CA LEU A 32 -1.86 -9.05 12.89
C LEU A 32 -0.37 -9.39 12.86
N HIS A 33 0.14 -9.49 11.64
CA HIS A 33 1.56 -9.45 11.32
C HIS A 33 1.77 -8.40 10.21
N ALA A 34 3.02 -8.02 9.97
CA ALA A 34 3.34 -7.07 8.93
C ALA A 34 4.71 -7.38 8.32
N GLU A 35 4.80 -7.14 7.03
CA GLU A 35 6.04 -7.19 6.26
C GLU A 35 6.22 -5.87 5.51
N TYR A 36 7.48 -5.55 5.20
CA TYR A 36 7.76 -4.48 4.24
C TYR A 36 7.40 -4.93 2.81
N ASP A 37 7.52 -4.01 1.86
CA ASP A 37 6.95 -4.16 0.53
C ASP A 37 7.54 -5.25 -0.38
N ALA A 38 8.64 -5.91 0.03
CA ALA A 38 9.16 -7.08 -0.67
C ALA A 38 8.13 -8.21 -0.80
N THR A 39 7.23 -8.35 0.19
CA THR A 39 6.12 -9.32 0.13
C THR A 39 5.28 -9.12 -1.13
N TRP A 40 5.15 -7.88 -1.61
CA TRP A 40 4.38 -7.55 -2.81
C TRP A 40 5.24 -7.50 -4.08
N TYR A 41 6.55 -7.27 -3.95
CA TYR A 41 7.40 -6.83 -5.08
C TYR A 41 8.62 -7.70 -5.40
N GLN A 42 9.14 -8.51 -4.48
CA GLN A 42 10.39 -9.27 -4.68
C GLN A 42 10.12 -10.76 -4.80
N ASP A 43 10.32 -11.37 -5.97
CA ASP A 43 9.89 -12.74 -6.31
C ASP A 43 10.38 -13.85 -5.35
N ASP A 44 11.52 -13.66 -4.69
CA ASP A 44 12.14 -14.63 -3.78
C ASP A 44 11.83 -14.41 -2.28
N MET A 45 11.14 -13.32 -1.92
CA MET A 45 10.65 -13.08 -0.55
C MET A 45 9.86 -14.31 -0.01
N PRO A 46 10.23 -14.88 1.15
CA PRO A 46 9.56 -16.07 1.68
C PRO A 46 8.21 -15.76 2.35
N PHE A 47 7.94 -14.49 2.69
CA PHE A 47 6.61 -14.04 3.05
C PHE A 47 5.85 -13.65 1.78
N THR A 48 4.72 -14.30 1.54
CA THR A 48 3.97 -14.18 0.29
C THR A 48 2.77 -13.23 0.44
N PRO A 49 2.28 -12.62 -0.66
CA PRO A 49 1.06 -11.82 -0.65
C PRO A 49 -0.15 -12.56 -0.05
N GLY A 50 -0.27 -13.86 -0.35
CA GLY A 50 -1.34 -14.72 0.17
C GLY A 50 -1.30 -14.85 1.69
N GLN A 51 -0.12 -14.92 2.29
CA GLN A 51 0.02 -14.95 3.76
C GLN A 51 -0.44 -13.62 4.37
N ALA A 52 0.08 -12.50 3.88
CA ALA A 52 -0.28 -11.16 4.34
C ALA A 52 -1.78 -10.85 4.23
N ALA A 53 -2.41 -11.32 3.15
CA ALA A 53 -3.83 -11.06 2.87
C ALA A 53 -4.80 -12.04 3.57
N ARG A 54 -4.32 -13.06 4.29
CA ARG A 54 -5.18 -14.12 4.87
C ARG A 54 -4.93 -14.39 6.35
N HIS A 55 -3.70 -14.24 6.83
CA HIS A 55 -3.38 -14.44 8.25
C HIS A 55 -3.69 -13.19 9.07
N GLY A 56 -4.13 -13.36 10.32
CA GLY A 56 -4.50 -12.25 11.21
C GLY A 56 -5.85 -11.60 10.84
N GLY A 57 -6.24 -10.58 11.59
CA GLY A 57 -7.56 -9.93 11.47
C GLY A 57 -7.65 -8.79 10.45
N VAL A 58 -6.51 -8.30 9.93
CA VAL A 58 -6.42 -7.17 8.99
C VAL A 58 -5.16 -7.32 8.14
N THR A 59 -5.20 -6.92 6.87
CA THR A 59 -3.97 -6.86 6.04
C THR A 59 -3.22 -5.58 6.34
N ALA A 60 -1.95 -5.66 6.75
CA ALA A 60 -1.10 -4.49 6.94
C ALA A 60 -0.31 -4.18 5.66
N VAL A 61 -0.22 -2.89 5.31
CA VAL A 61 0.67 -2.40 4.24
C VAL A 61 1.50 -1.22 4.74
N HIS A 62 2.77 -1.18 4.33
CA HIS A 62 3.72 -0.11 4.62
C HIS A 62 4.09 0.59 3.31
N SER A 63 3.70 1.85 3.16
CA SER A 63 3.88 2.61 1.92
C SER A 63 5.05 3.58 2.04
N TRP A 64 6.16 3.20 1.42
CA TRP A 64 7.38 3.99 1.38
C TRP A 64 7.83 4.27 -0.04
N VAL A 65 7.67 5.52 -0.49
CA VAL A 65 7.99 5.91 -1.87
C VAL A 65 9.49 5.94 -2.18
N PHE A 66 10.35 5.73 -1.18
CA PHE A 66 11.79 5.55 -1.36
C PHE A 66 12.17 4.17 -1.91
N ASN A 67 11.21 3.25 -2.09
CA ASN A 67 11.40 1.93 -2.69
C ASN A 67 11.74 1.93 -4.20
N GLY A 68 11.98 3.10 -4.80
CA GLY A 68 12.20 3.28 -6.23
C GLY A 68 11.09 4.10 -6.89
N THR A 69 9.91 4.19 -6.28
CA THR A 69 8.75 4.92 -6.83
C THR A 69 9.07 6.40 -7.07
N ALA A 70 9.46 7.14 -6.02
CA ALA A 70 9.74 8.57 -6.13
C ALA A 70 10.97 8.87 -6.99
N GLN A 71 11.96 7.97 -6.97
CA GLN A 71 13.16 8.08 -7.80
C GLN A 71 12.83 7.94 -9.29
N ARG A 72 11.93 7.02 -9.65
CA ARG A 72 11.53 6.74 -11.03
C ARG A 72 10.54 7.75 -11.58
N HIS A 73 9.55 8.15 -10.78
CA HIS A 73 8.40 8.91 -11.29
C HIS A 73 8.40 10.40 -10.86
N ALA A 74 9.30 10.80 -9.97
CA ALA A 74 9.36 12.12 -9.34
C ALA A 74 8.22 12.39 -8.33
N ARG A 75 8.50 13.34 -7.42
CA ARG A 75 7.76 13.55 -6.17
C ARG A 75 6.27 13.91 -6.31
N THR A 76 5.90 14.61 -7.39
CA THR A 76 4.53 15.09 -7.63
C THR A 76 3.79 14.27 -8.70
N SER A 77 4.24 13.04 -8.93
CA SER A 77 3.63 12.16 -9.92
C SER A 77 2.53 11.32 -9.31
N VAL A 78 1.57 10.91 -10.15
CA VAL A 78 0.48 10.02 -9.74
C VAL A 78 0.99 8.75 -9.04
N PRO A 79 2.02 8.03 -9.56
CA PRO A 79 2.59 6.89 -8.84
C PRO A 79 3.11 7.20 -7.44
N THR A 80 3.71 8.36 -7.23
CA THR A 80 4.29 8.73 -5.94
C THR A 80 3.19 9.14 -4.95
N GLU A 81 2.28 10.01 -5.36
CA GLU A 81 1.22 10.52 -4.50
C GLU A 81 0.17 9.44 -4.14
N HIS A 82 -0.07 8.49 -5.04
CA HIS A 82 -1.07 7.42 -4.87
C HIS A 82 -0.47 6.05 -4.48
N HIS A 83 0.84 5.94 -4.19
CA HIS A 83 1.47 4.65 -3.85
C HIS A 83 0.79 3.94 -2.67
N ALA A 84 0.36 4.69 -1.66
CA ALA A 84 -0.36 4.10 -0.52
C ALA A 84 -1.70 3.49 -0.94
N ALA A 85 -2.47 4.18 -1.77
CA ALA A 85 -3.72 3.66 -2.32
C ALA A 85 -3.49 2.44 -3.21
N TYR A 86 -2.38 2.43 -3.97
CA TYR A 86 -1.98 1.26 -4.75
C TYR A 86 -1.74 0.04 -3.87
N LEU A 87 -0.96 0.13 -2.80
CA LEU A 87 -0.73 -1.00 -1.89
C LEU A 87 -2.03 -1.46 -1.20
N VAL A 88 -2.88 -0.50 -0.79
CA VAL A 88 -4.18 -0.81 -0.17
C VAL A 88 -5.07 -1.61 -1.14
N GLU A 89 -5.12 -1.23 -2.42
CA GLU A 89 -5.90 -1.98 -3.41
C GLU A 89 -5.21 -3.27 -3.84
N LEU A 90 -3.89 -3.24 -4.07
CA LEU A 90 -3.08 -4.37 -4.53
C LEU A 90 -3.30 -5.58 -3.62
N CYS A 91 -3.15 -5.39 -2.30
CA CYS A 91 -3.21 -6.50 -1.35
C CYS A 91 -4.56 -7.24 -1.34
N LYS A 92 -5.65 -6.58 -1.75
CA LYS A 92 -7.00 -7.15 -1.77
C LYS A 92 -7.15 -8.27 -2.79
N ALA A 93 -6.33 -8.32 -3.84
CA ALA A 93 -6.37 -9.42 -4.82
C ALA A 93 -6.18 -10.79 -4.15
N TRP A 94 -5.33 -10.87 -3.12
CA TRP A 94 -5.00 -12.13 -2.45
C TRP A 94 -5.93 -12.49 -1.29
N ALA A 95 -6.82 -11.58 -0.87
CA ALA A 95 -7.77 -11.83 0.21
C ALA A 95 -8.86 -12.82 -0.23
N ASP A 96 -9.23 -13.73 0.67
CA ASP A 96 -10.37 -14.64 0.45
C ASP A 96 -11.70 -13.98 0.82
N ASP A 97 -11.70 -13.19 1.89
CA ASP A 97 -12.83 -12.33 2.27
C ASP A 97 -12.83 -11.07 1.37
N PRO A 98 -13.90 -10.84 0.58
CA PRO A 98 -14.00 -9.69 -0.34
C PRO A 98 -13.95 -8.33 0.37
N HIS A 99 -14.27 -8.29 1.67
CA HIS A 99 -14.28 -7.09 2.50
C HIS A 99 -13.29 -7.15 3.66
N ARG A 100 -12.23 -7.97 3.52
CA ARG A 100 -11.14 -8.00 4.51
C ARG A 100 -10.60 -6.58 4.70
N PRO A 101 -10.54 -6.07 5.95
CA PRO A 101 -10.05 -4.74 6.20
C PRO A 101 -8.55 -4.62 5.88
N VAL A 102 -8.13 -3.44 5.44
CA VAL A 102 -6.73 -3.11 5.16
C VAL A 102 -6.26 -1.95 6.05
N TRP A 103 -5.15 -2.12 6.74
CA TRP A 103 -4.51 -1.10 7.54
C TRP A 103 -3.29 -0.56 6.80
N LEU A 104 -3.34 0.71 6.39
CA LEU A 104 -2.14 1.47 6.02
C LEU A 104 -1.35 1.77 7.30
N GLN A 105 -0.58 0.77 7.74
CA GLN A 105 0.05 0.75 9.06
C GLN A 105 1.30 1.63 9.12
N GLU A 106 1.95 1.86 7.98
CA GLU A 106 3.03 2.84 7.89
C GLU A 106 2.92 3.62 6.59
N VAL A 107 3.06 4.93 6.71
CA VAL A 107 3.23 5.85 5.58
C VAL A 107 3.88 7.13 6.09
N GLY A 108 4.78 7.72 5.30
CA GLY A 108 5.47 8.95 5.65
C GLY A 108 5.95 9.72 4.42
N ALA A 109 6.50 10.91 4.65
CA ALA A 109 7.03 11.79 3.61
C ALA A 109 8.58 11.84 3.72
N PRO A 110 9.30 10.91 3.07
CA PRO A 110 10.74 10.75 3.28
C PRO A 110 11.57 11.81 2.52
N ALA A 111 12.27 12.67 3.25
CA ALA A 111 13.31 13.53 2.68
C ALA A 111 14.56 12.71 2.30
N PRO A 112 15.32 13.07 1.24
CA PRO A 112 15.15 14.25 0.38
C PRO A 112 14.17 14.05 -0.80
N LEU A 113 13.59 12.85 -0.96
CA LEU A 113 12.72 12.53 -2.09
C LEU A 113 11.42 13.37 -2.03
N ILE A 114 10.83 13.45 -0.84
CA ILE A 114 9.75 14.38 -0.49
C ILE A 114 10.32 15.41 0.50
N PRO A 115 10.88 16.54 0.03
CA PRO A 115 11.49 17.53 0.90
C PRO A 115 10.43 18.32 1.69
N PRO A 116 10.80 19.00 2.78
CA PRO A 116 9.86 19.63 3.71
C PRO A 116 8.82 20.55 3.05
N GLU A 117 9.21 21.32 2.03
CA GLU A 117 8.34 22.23 1.28
C GLU A 117 7.25 21.52 0.46
N HIS A 118 7.45 20.24 0.16
CA HIS A 118 6.48 19.40 -0.58
C HIS A 118 5.73 18.41 0.33
N ALA A 119 6.21 18.19 1.56
CA ALA A 119 5.68 17.16 2.45
C ALA A 119 4.19 17.36 2.78
N ALA A 120 3.72 18.60 2.91
CA ALA A 120 2.31 18.90 3.19
C ALA A 120 1.40 18.47 2.03
N ALA A 121 1.76 18.82 0.79
CA ALA A 121 0.99 18.47 -0.40
C ALA A 121 0.99 16.96 -0.65
N PHE A 122 2.16 16.31 -0.50
CA PHE A 122 2.27 14.86 -0.57
C PHE A 122 1.37 14.18 0.48
N THR A 123 1.39 14.66 1.74
CA THR A 123 0.52 14.14 2.80
C THR A 123 -0.94 14.27 2.42
N GLU A 124 -1.36 15.42 1.89
CA GLU A 124 -2.76 15.63 1.49
C GLU A 124 -3.19 14.67 0.38
N ALA A 125 -2.38 14.52 -0.67
CA ALA A 125 -2.66 13.62 -1.78
C ALA A 125 -2.70 12.14 -1.34
N THR A 126 -1.73 11.72 -0.54
CA THR A 126 -1.64 10.35 -0.01
C THR A 126 -2.82 10.00 0.89
N ILE A 127 -3.21 10.90 1.80
CA ILE A 127 -4.37 10.67 2.68
C ILE A 127 -5.67 10.67 1.87
N ALA A 128 -5.84 11.59 0.92
CA ALA A 128 -7.02 11.61 0.05
C ALA A 128 -7.14 10.33 -0.78
N GLY A 129 -6.03 9.86 -1.36
CA GLY A 129 -6.00 8.62 -2.13
C GLY A 129 -6.32 7.38 -1.28
N ALA A 130 -5.76 7.28 -0.07
CA ALA A 130 -6.05 6.18 0.84
C ALA A 130 -7.50 6.18 1.32
N LEU A 131 -8.06 7.34 1.68
CA LEU A 131 -9.47 7.45 2.12
C LEU A 131 -10.47 7.13 1.01
N ASP A 132 -10.06 7.19 -0.26
CA ASP A 132 -10.86 6.77 -1.41
C ASP A 132 -10.82 5.24 -1.66
N CYS A 133 -10.15 4.47 -0.81
CA CYS A 133 -10.14 3.01 -0.85
C CYS A 133 -11.23 2.43 0.07
N PRO A 134 -12.19 1.63 -0.45
CA PRO A 134 -13.12 0.87 0.39
C PRO A 134 -12.37 -0.04 1.37
N ASP A 135 -13.01 -0.40 2.49
CA ASP A 135 -12.48 -1.35 3.49
C ASP A 135 -11.14 -0.94 4.13
N LEU A 136 -10.76 0.34 4.06
CA LEU A 136 -9.63 0.87 4.81
C LEU A 136 -9.98 0.91 6.31
N TRP A 137 -9.24 0.15 7.12
CA TRP A 137 -9.37 0.11 8.57
C TRP A 137 -8.86 1.39 9.24
N GLY A 138 -7.74 1.91 8.74
CA GLY A 138 -7.09 3.09 9.31
C GLY A 138 -5.78 3.44 8.63
N ILE A 139 -5.26 4.62 9.00
CA ILE A 139 -3.97 5.15 8.56
C ILE A 139 -3.14 5.45 9.80
N THR A 140 -1.93 4.90 9.85
CA THR A 140 -0.94 5.21 10.88
C THR A 140 0.25 5.89 10.24
N TRP A 141 0.47 7.15 10.60
CA TRP A 141 1.56 7.95 10.05
C TRP A 141 2.87 7.66 10.77
N TRP A 142 3.92 7.44 9.99
CA TRP A 142 5.29 7.32 10.47
C TRP A 142 6.02 8.66 10.34
N CYS A 143 6.42 9.32 11.43
CA CYS A 143 6.26 8.93 12.83
C CYS A 143 5.84 10.13 13.69
N SER A 144 5.74 9.95 15.01
CA SER A 144 5.25 11.02 15.88
C SER A 144 6.23 12.19 16.03
N HIS A 145 7.53 11.93 16.20
CA HIS A 145 8.56 12.92 16.50
C HIS A 145 9.85 12.65 15.72
N ASP A 146 10.57 13.72 15.41
CA ASP A 146 11.91 13.63 14.83
C ASP A 146 12.90 12.93 15.76
N VAL A 147 13.77 12.11 15.17
CA VAL A 147 14.92 11.52 15.85
C VAL A 147 15.92 12.64 16.16
N SER A 148 16.47 12.65 17.37
CA SER A 148 17.52 13.62 17.72
C SER A 148 18.76 13.37 16.88
N ARG A 149 19.36 14.46 16.37
CA ARG A 149 20.66 14.43 15.66
C ARG A 149 21.83 14.04 16.57
N ASP A 150 21.62 14.01 17.89
CA ASP A 150 22.60 13.49 18.85
C ASP A 150 22.74 11.95 18.78
N LEU A 151 21.76 11.26 18.18
CA LEU A 151 21.83 9.82 17.91
C LEU A 151 22.48 9.62 16.54
N ALA A 152 23.60 8.91 16.49
CA ALA A 152 24.32 8.62 15.25
C ALA A 152 23.74 7.40 14.49
N ASP A 153 24.22 7.19 13.26
CA ASP A 153 24.05 5.97 12.45
C ASP A 153 22.64 5.65 11.94
N PHE A 154 21.69 6.58 12.01
CA PHE A 154 20.43 6.47 11.29
C PHE A 154 20.59 6.88 9.83
N PRO A 155 19.88 6.24 8.87
CA PRO A 155 19.72 6.78 7.53
C PRO A 155 19.23 8.23 7.58
N GLU A 156 19.77 9.10 6.73
CA GLU A 156 19.49 10.55 6.78
C GLU A 156 17.99 10.88 6.72
N LEU A 157 17.20 10.05 6.02
CA LEU A 157 15.75 10.20 5.91
C LEU A 157 15.02 10.08 7.27
N GLU A 158 15.53 9.29 8.22
CA GLU A 158 14.84 8.96 9.48
C GLU A 158 14.73 10.16 10.42
N TYR A 159 15.73 11.05 10.40
CA TYR A 159 15.77 12.19 11.32
C TYR A 159 14.62 13.18 11.14
N GLY A 160 14.04 13.24 9.95
CA GLY A 160 13.04 14.25 9.58
C GLY A 160 11.61 13.73 9.43
N LEU A 161 11.32 12.45 9.69
CA LEU A 161 10.01 11.83 9.44
C LEU A 161 8.92 12.22 10.45
N GLY A 162 9.28 12.82 11.58
CA GLY A 162 8.34 13.16 12.63
C GLY A 162 7.27 14.15 12.18
N LEU A 163 6.03 13.95 12.63
CA LEU A 163 4.97 14.96 12.59
C LEU A 163 5.34 16.17 13.44
N LEU A 164 6.00 15.92 14.56
CA LEU A 164 6.55 16.93 15.46
C LEU A 164 8.07 16.97 15.33
N THR A 165 8.65 18.17 15.43
CA THR A 165 10.09 18.33 15.62
C THR A 165 10.52 17.79 16.99
N ASN A 166 11.84 17.67 17.22
CA ASN A 166 12.38 17.21 18.51
C ASN A 166 11.97 18.12 19.70
N ASP A 167 11.79 19.42 19.46
CA ASP A 167 11.25 20.39 20.42
C ASP A 167 9.71 20.44 20.48
N ARG A 168 9.03 19.43 19.90
CA ARG A 168 7.57 19.22 19.92
C ARG A 168 6.77 20.28 19.18
N ARG A 169 7.35 20.95 18.17
CA ARG A 169 6.62 21.87 17.29
C ARG A 169 5.97 21.09 16.14
N PRO A 170 4.69 21.33 15.82
CA PRO A 170 4.03 20.65 14.72
C PRO A 170 4.53 21.14 13.37
N LYS A 171 4.89 20.19 12.50
CA LYS A 171 5.18 20.44 11.08
C LYS A 171 3.90 20.55 10.26
N ASP A 172 4.04 20.95 9.00
CA ASP A 172 2.88 21.10 8.12
C ASP A 172 2.18 19.77 7.84
N THR A 173 2.92 18.66 7.78
CA THR A 173 2.37 17.28 7.70
C THR A 173 1.43 16.98 8.87
N ALA A 174 1.80 17.36 10.10
CA ALA A 174 0.95 17.21 11.28
C ALA A 174 -0.34 18.00 11.18
N ARG A 175 -0.28 19.21 10.62
CA ARG A 175 -1.47 20.05 10.43
C ARG A 175 -2.39 19.47 9.37
N VAL A 176 -1.85 18.91 8.28
CA VAL A 176 -2.64 18.20 7.25
C VAL A 176 -3.33 16.99 7.86
N LEU A 177 -2.57 16.13 8.55
CA LEU A 177 -3.10 14.91 9.16
C LEU A 177 -4.15 15.22 10.24
N ALA A 178 -3.92 16.22 11.09
CA ALA A 178 -4.89 16.64 12.09
C ALA A 178 -6.20 17.15 11.47
N ARG A 179 -6.12 17.91 10.37
CA ARG A 179 -7.32 18.34 9.63
C ARG A 179 -8.05 17.15 9.01
N ALA A 180 -7.32 16.19 8.44
CA ALA A 180 -7.93 14.99 7.88
C ALA A 180 -8.62 14.15 8.97
N ALA A 181 -7.98 13.94 10.12
CA ALA A 181 -8.53 13.17 11.23
C ALA A 181 -9.75 13.81 11.89
N ALA A 182 -9.86 15.15 11.86
CA ALA A 182 -10.99 15.89 12.43
C ALA A 182 -12.22 15.98 11.51
N ARG A 183 -12.08 15.62 10.23
CA ARG A 183 -13.20 15.62 9.27
C ARG A 183 -14.06 14.37 9.47
N GLU A 184 -15.36 14.52 9.28
CA GLU A 184 -16.24 13.37 9.07
C GLU A 184 -15.94 12.74 7.72
N HIS A 185 -15.83 11.42 7.69
CA HIS A 185 -15.54 10.66 6.49
C HIS A 185 -16.77 9.83 6.11
N THR A 186 -17.20 9.99 4.86
CA THR A 186 -18.19 9.10 4.26
C THR A 186 -17.46 7.91 3.65
N PRO A 187 -17.96 6.68 3.81
CA PRO A 187 -17.40 5.52 3.12
C PRO A 187 -17.29 5.78 1.61
N PRO A 188 -16.15 5.48 0.97
CA PRO A 188 -15.98 5.71 -0.46
C PRO A 188 -16.87 4.77 -1.27
N ALA A 189 -17.23 5.20 -2.48
CA ALA A 189 -17.93 4.33 -3.42
C ALA A 189 -17.05 3.14 -3.83
N SER A 190 -17.68 2.00 -4.10
CA SER A 190 -17.01 0.80 -4.62
C SER A 190 -16.15 1.10 -5.86
N ARG A 191 -15.08 0.32 -6.02
CA ARG A 191 -14.19 0.35 -7.18
C ARG A 191 -14.62 -0.73 -8.16
N THR A 192 -15.12 -0.33 -9.32
CA THR A 192 -15.79 -1.22 -10.28
C THR A 192 -14.88 -1.79 -11.35
N THR A 193 -13.71 -1.18 -11.57
CA THR A 193 -12.70 -1.63 -12.54
C THR A 193 -11.55 -2.31 -11.80
N ALA A 194 -11.28 -3.57 -12.13
CA ALA A 194 -10.19 -4.35 -11.55
C ALA A 194 -9.07 -4.60 -12.56
N LEU A 195 -7.83 -4.34 -12.15
CA LEU A 195 -6.65 -4.73 -12.88
C LEU A 195 -6.23 -6.15 -12.48
N VAL A 196 -5.98 -6.99 -13.48
CA VAL A 196 -5.46 -8.35 -13.26
C VAL A 196 -4.02 -8.31 -12.76
N VAL A 197 -3.74 -9.08 -11.70
CA VAL A 197 -2.39 -9.28 -11.13
C VAL A 197 -2.07 -10.78 -11.04
N PRO A 198 -0.79 -11.18 -11.14
CA PRO A 198 -0.44 -12.59 -11.14
C PRO A 198 -0.67 -13.25 -9.78
N ALA A 199 -1.29 -14.44 -9.76
CA ALA A 199 -1.40 -15.25 -8.54
C ALA A 199 -0.08 -15.94 -8.17
N ASP A 200 0.79 -16.21 -9.16
CA ASP A 200 2.09 -16.84 -8.92
C ASP A 200 3.01 -15.88 -8.15
N PRO A 201 3.37 -16.18 -6.89
CA PRO A 201 4.25 -15.34 -6.09
C PRO A 201 5.63 -15.12 -6.73
N ALA A 202 6.08 -15.99 -7.64
CA ALA A 202 7.37 -15.86 -8.33
C ALA A 202 7.39 -14.82 -9.47
N THR A 203 6.26 -14.15 -9.73
CA THR A 203 6.14 -13.10 -10.77
C THR A 203 5.62 -11.77 -10.22
N ARG A 204 5.61 -11.62 -8.89
CA ARG A 204 5.08 -10.43 -8.22
C ARG A 204 5.93 -9.17 -8.46
N SER A 205 7.16 -9.31 -8.93
CA SER A 205 7.95 -8.18 -9.45
C SER A 205 7.25 -7.41 -10.57
N PHE A 206 6.24 -7.99 -11.24
CA PHE A 206 5.38 -7.25 -12.16
C PHE A 206 4.54 -6.16 -11.49
N CYS A 207 4.28 -6.30 -10.18
CA CYS A 207 3.58 -5.32 -9.35
C CYS A 207 4.54 -4.27 -8.75
N ALA A 208 5.85 -4.44 -8.88
CA ALA A 208 6.83 -3.49 -8.33
C ALA A 208 6.92 -2.19 -9.16
N PRO A 209 7.46 -1.09 -8.61
CA PRO A 209 7.71 0.13 -9.37
C PRO A 209 8.50 -0.13 -10.67
N GLY A 210 7.88 0.18 -11.81
CA GLY A 210 8.41 -0.08 -13.16
C GLY A 210 8.03 -1.43 -13.77
N GLY A 211 7.25 -2.25 -13.06
CA GLY A 211 6.60 -3.44 -13.59
C GLY A 211 5.31 -3.10 -14.37
N PRO A 212 4.85 -3.98 -15.28
CA PRO A 212 3.71 -3.71 -16.14
C PRO A 212 2.38 -3.56 -15.38
N VAL A 213 2.17 -4.28 -14.27
CA VAL A 213 0.96 -4.13 -13.44
C VAL A 213 0.97 -2.77 -12.75
N PHE A 214 2.12 -2.36 -12.19
CA PHE A 214 2.28 -1.06 -11.56
C PHE A 214 1.99 0.09 -12.53
N ASP A 215 2.63 0.06 -13.71
CA ASP A 215 2.45 1.10 -14.72
C ASP A 215 1.00 1.15 -15.25
N ALA A 216 0.35 -0.01 -15.43
CA ALA A 216 -1.06 -0.08 -15.82
C ALA A 216 -2.00 0.47 -14.73
N PHE A 217 -1.77 0.14 -13.47
CA PHE A 217 -2.58 0.65 -12.36
C PHE A 217 -2.54 2.18 -12.28
N PHE A 218 -1.35 2.77 -12.40
CA PHE A 218 -1.23 4.22 -12.34
C PHE A 218 -1.68 4.92 -13.61
N ARG A 219 -1.66 4.26 -14.77
CA ARG A 219 -2.35 4.77 -15.97
C ARG A 219 -3.86 4.88 -15.73
N LEU A 220 -4.49 3.81 -15.24
CA LEU A 220 -5.92 3.83 -14.88
C LEU A 220 -6.23 4.88 -13.80
N THR A 221 -5.34 5.04 -12.82
CA THR A 221 -5.48 6.05 -11.77
C THR A 221 -5.41 7.47 -12.35
N ALA A 222 -4.45 7.74 -13.24
CA ALA A 222 -4.30 9.04 -13.91
C ALA A 222 -5.50 9.36 -14.82
N ASP A 223 -6.11 8.34 -15.43
CA ASP A 223 -7.32 8.45 -16.25
C ASP A 223 -8.61 8.58 -15.40
N GLY A 224 -8.50 8.53 -14.06
CA GLY A 224 -9.62 8.71 -13.13
C GLY A 224 -10.48 7.46 -12.89
N ALA A 225 -10.03 6.27 -13.32
CA ALA A 225 -10.83 5.03 -13.28
C ALA A 225 -10.98 4.40 -11.88
N ARG A 226 -10.24 4.88 -10.86
CA ARG A 226 -10.26 4.35 -9.48
C ARG A 226 -10.10 2.81 -9.40
N PRO A 227 -9.01 2.24 -9.94
CA PRO A 227 -8.87 0.79 -10.05
C PRO A 227 -8.75 0.09 -8.70
N THR A 228 -9.22 -1.16 -8.64
CA THR A 228 -8.85 -2.18 -7.65
C THR A 228 -8.04 -3.31 -8.34
N THR A 229 -7.67 -4.38 -7.64
CA THR A 229 -6.95 -5.52 -8.22
C THR A 229 -7.67 -6.85 -8.01
N VAL A 230 -7.45 -7.79 -8.92
CA VAL A 230 -7.92 -9.18 -8.84
C VAL A 230 -6.85 -10.13 -9.36
N LEU A 231 -6.75 -11.32 -8.78
CA LEU A 231 -5.83 -12.35 -9.29
C LEU A 231 -6.27 -12.83 -10.69
N ASP A 232 -5.30 -13.13 -11.53
CA ASP A 232 -5.50 -13.78 -12.84
C ASP A 232 -6.36 -15.04 -12.75
N THR A 233 -6.15 -15.86 -11.72
CA THR A 233 -6.92 -17.07 -11.43
C THR A 233 -8.36 -16.81 -10.97
N ARG A 234 -8.71 -15.56 -10.63
CA ARG A 234 -10.07 -15.13 -10.24
C ARG A 234 -10.68 -14.10 -11.20
N ALA A 235 -10.01 -13.80 -12.32
CA ALA A 235 -10.45 -12.79 -13.27
C ALA A 235 -11.79 -13.10 -13.94
N ASP A 236 -12.18 -14.38 -14.01
CA ASP A 236 -13.45 -14.85 -14.57
C ASP A 236 -14.42 -15.39 -13.50
N ASP A 237 -14.07 -15.30 -12.21
CA ASP A 237 -14.92 -15.76 -11.10
C ASP A 237 -16.03 -14.73 -10.81
N LYS A 238 -17.19 -14.94 -11.43
CA LYS A 238 -18.32 -14.01 -11.35
C LYS A 238 -18.81 -13.76 -9.93
N ASP A 239 -18.78 -14.76 -9.06
CA ASP A 239 -19.26 -14.61 -7.69
C ASP A 239 -18.27 -13.78 -6.87
N HIS A 240 -16.96 -14.04 -7.05
CA HIS A 240 -15.90 -13.22 -6.44
C HIS A 240 -15.95 -11.76 -6.91
N LEU A 241 -16.11 -11.53 -8.22
CA LEU A 241 -16.19 -10.18 -8.79
C LEU A 241 -17.44 -9.44 -8.29
N ALA A 242 -18.60 -10.09 -8.32
CA ALA A 242 -19.85 -9.51 -7.87
C ALA A 242 -19.82 -9.16 -6.37
N ALA A 243 -19.24 -10.03 -5.53
CA ALA A 243 -19.09 -9.77 -4.10
C ALA A 243 -18.25 -8.52 -3.80
N ARG A 244 -17.33 -8.15 -4.71
CA ARG A 244 -16.48 -6.95 -4.60
C ARG A 244 -17.02 -5.75 -5.39
N GLY A 245 -18.17 -5.88 -6.05
CA GLY A 245 -18.76 -4.85 -6.88
C GLY A 245 -17.99 -4.56 -8.18
N ILE A 246 -17.15 -5.50 -8.62
CA ILE A 246 -16.34 -5.37 -9.84
C ILE A 246 -17.22 -5.70 -11.05
N THR A 247 -17.27 -4.79 -12.03
CA THR A 247 -18.04 -4.94 -13.26
C THR A 247 -17.17 -4.95 -14.51
N GLU A 248 -15.92 -4.51 -14.40
CA GLU A 248 -14.96 -4.48 -15.49
C GLU A 248 -13.63 -5.06 -15.00
N VAL A 249 -13.05 -5.96 -15.79
CA VAL A 249 -11.74 -6.55 -15.53
C VAL A 249 -10.85 -6.27 -16.74
N VAL A 250 -9.68 -5.70 -16.49
CA VAL A 250 -8.69 -5.36 -17.53
C VAL A 250 -7.33 -5.96 -17.23
N THR A 251 -6.59 -6.35 -18.27
CA THR A 251 -5.20 -6.80 -18.13
C THR A 251 -4.21 -5.65 -18.30
N PRO A 252 -3.00 -5.75 -17.75
CA PRO A 252 -1.94 -4.75 -17.99
C PRO A 252 -1.70 -4.49 -19.47
N GLU A 253 -1.72 -5.50 -20.33
CA GLU A 253 -1.53 -5.35 -21.77
C GLU A 253 -2.64 -4.54 -22.43
N GLN A 254 -3.90 -4.73 -22.02
CA GLN A 254 -5.03 -3.97 -22.55
C GLN A 254 -4.90 -2.48 -22.21
N VAL A 255 -4.52 -2.19 -20.96
CA VAL A 255 -4.32 -0.82 -20.48
C VAL A 255 -3.12 -0.15 -21.18
N LEU A 256 -2.00 -0.86 -21.28
CA LEU A 256 -0.75 -0.29 -21.82
C LEU A 256 -0.73 -0.20 -23.35
N ARG A 257 -1.43 -1.09 -24.08
CA ARG A 257 -1.49 -1.07 -25.56
C ARG A 257 -2.37 0.03 -26.15
N THR A 258 -3.27 0.62 -25.37
CA THR A 258 -4.14 1.69 -25.85
C THR A 258 -3.28 2.89 -26.29
N PRO A 259 -3.18 3.24 -27.59
CA PRO A 259 -2.45 4.42 -28.03
C PRO A 259 -3.15 5.66 -27.47
N GLN A 260 -2.39 6.70 -27.11
CA GLN A 260 -3.00 8.00 -26.82
C GLN A 260 -3.79 8.44 -28.06
N GLY A 261 -5.12 8.41 -27.97
CA GLY A 261 -5.98 8.96 -28.98
C GLY A 261 -5.63 10.43 -29.15
N GLY A 262 -5.15 10.78 -30.34
CA GLY A 262 -4.80 12.14 -30.68
C GLY A 262 -5.94 13.10 -30.40
N THR A 263 -5.57 14.31 -29.99
CA THR A 263 -6.45 15.47 -30.01
C THR A 263 -7.22 15.50 -31.33
N SER A 264 -8.53 15.25 -31.24
CA SER A 264 -9.46 15.68 -32.27
C SER A 264 -9.51 17.21 -32.20
N SER A 265 -9.31 17.82 -33.36
CA SER A 265 -9.16 19.26 -33.67
C SER A 265 -9.85 20.27 -32.76
#